data_AF-A0A2S9F8T4-F1
#
_entry.id   AF-A0A2S9F8T4-F1
#
_cell.length_a   1.000
_cell.length_b   1.000
_cell.length_c   1.000
_cell.angle_alpha   90.00
_cell.angle_beta   90.00
_cell.angle_gamma   90.00
#
_symmetry.space_group_name_H-M   'P 1'
#
loop_
_entity.id
_entity.type
_entity.pdbx_description
1 polymer ?
#
loop_
_entity_poly.entity_id
_entity_poly.type
_entity_poly.pdbx_seq_one_letter_code
_entity_poly.pdbx_strand_id
1 'polypeptide(L)'
;MRIVAVHISPGRKVPTRSVDAVAAEAGLGLVGDRYHGTRHRHVTIQSRELLERAAADLGHPIDVGRTRRNLTVDAGEIPTRPG
;
A
#
# COMPACT_ATOMS: atom_id res chain seq x y z
N MET A 1 11.34 -9.73 -4.51
CA MET A 1 10.31 -8.74 -4.14
C MET A 1 11.00 -7.46 -3.71
N ARG A 2 10.73 -6.35 -4.39
CA ARG A 2 11.25 -5.00 -4.09
C ARG A 2 10.12 -4.00 -4.05
N ILE A 3 10.21 -2.99 -3.19
CA ILE A 3 9.23 -1.88 -3.15
C ILE A 3 9.45 -0.99 -4.37
N VAL A 4 8.38 -0.70 -5.10
CA VAL A 4 8.38 0.16 -6.30
C VAL A 4 7.58 1.44 -6.13
N ALA A 5 6.73 1.52 -5.10
CA ALA A 5 6.03 2.75 -4.74
C ALA A 5 5.65 2.75 -3.26
N VAL A 6 5.68 3.94 -2.65
CA VAL A 6 5.25 4.18 -1.26
C VAL A 6 4.18 5.26 -1.25
N HIS A 7 3.07 4.97 -0.56
CA HIS A 7 1.95 5.89 -0.41
C HIS A 7 1.52 6.00 1.05
N ILE A 8 1.19 7.23 1.46
CA ILE A 8 0.72 7.54 2.81
C ILE A 8 -0.67 8.17 2.76
N SER A 9 -1.59 7.67 3.59
CA SER A 9 -2.92 8.24 3.75
C SER A 9 -2.98 9.04 5.04
N PRO A 10 -2.87 10.39 5.00
CA PRO A 10 -2.75 11.19 6.22
C PRO A 10 -4.04 11.32 7.03
N GLY A 11 -5.19 10.92 6.46
CA GLY A 11 -6.46 11.06 7.14
C GLY A 11 -7.63 10.41 6.41
N ARG A 12 -8.79 10.35 7.08
CA ARG A 12 -10.02 9.81 6.48
C ARG A 12 -10.55 10.78 5.41
N LYS A 13 -10.95 10.23 4.25
CA LYS A 13 -11.39 11.00 3.07
C LYS A 13 -10.32 11.98 2.52
N VAL A 14 -9.06 11.84 2.93
CA VAL A 14 -7.95 12.58 2.36
C VAL A 14 -7.27 11.72 1.28
N PRO A 15 -6.93 12.28 0.11
CA PRO A 15 -6.15 11.58 -0.90
C PRO A 15 -4.82 11.07 -0.33
N THR A 16 -4.38 9.91 -0.84
CA THR A 16 -3.04 9.39 -0.54
C THR A 16 -1.97 10.25 -1.21
N ARG A 17 -0.79 10.31 -0.61
CA ARG A 17 0.37 11.01 -1.15
C ARG A 17 1.44 9.98 -1.52
N SER A 18 2.01 10.12 -2.71
CA SER A 18 3.22 9.39 -3.10
C SER A 18 4.42 10.02 -2.40
N VAL A 19 5.31 9.19 -1.86
CA VAL A 19 6.54 9.60 -1.19
C VAL A 19 7.69 8.69 -1.59
N ASP A 20 8.92 9.19 -1.53
CA ASP A 20 10.10 8.37 -1.84
C ASP A 20 10.45 7.40 -0.70
N ALA A 21 10.17 7.80 0.53
CA ALA A 21 10.44 7.02 1.73
C ALA A 21 9.48 7.39 2.88
N VAL A 22 9.38 6.49 3.87
CA VAL A 22 8.62 6.71 5.10
C VAL A 22 9.27 5.95 6.27
N ALA A 23 9.21 6.52 7.47
CA ALA A 23 9.64 5.86 8.69
C ALA A 23 8.59 4.85 9.17
N ALA A 24 9.05 3.65 9.53
CA ALA A 24 8.23 2.62 10.16
C ALA A 24 8.61 2.49 11.63
N GLU A 25 7.64 2.67 12.52
CA GLU A 25 7.81 2.52 13.97
C GLU A 25 7.24 1.17 14.41
N ALA A 26 8.06 0.40 15.12
CA ALA A 26 7.70 -0.94 15.57
C ALA A 26 6.45 -0.89 16.48
N GLY A 27 5.42 -1.65 16.10
CA GLY A 27 4.16 -1.70 16.83
C GLY A 27 3.23 -0.48 16.63
N LEU A 28 3.66 0.54 15.88
CA LEU A 28 2.88 1.76 15.65
C LEU A 28 2.54 1.97 14.16
N GLY A 29 3.36 1.45 13.24
CA GLY A 29 3.13 1.54 11.79
C GLY A 29 3.90 2.67 11.13
N LEU A 30 3.34 3.24 10.05
CA LEU A 30 4.03 4.24 9.23
C LEU A 30 3.76 5.66 9.71
N VAL A 31 4.81 6.43 9.97
CA VAL A 31 4.69 7.81 10.43
C VAL A 31 3.95 8.66 9.40
N GLY A 32 2.92 9.38 9.85
CA GLY A 32 2.08 10.22 8.99
C GLY A 32 0.96 9.47 8.26
N ASP A 33 0.86 8.14 8.38
CA ASP A 33 -0.32 7.41 7.94
C ASP A 33 -1.42 7.46 9.01
N ARG A 34 -2.67 7.46 8.58
CA ARG A 34 -3.86 7.50 9.45
C ARG A 34 -3.98 6.29 10.38
N TYR A 35 -3.28 5.19 10.10
CA TYR A 35 -3.23 4.03 10.99
C TYR A 35 -2.03 4.04 11.93
N HIS A 36 -1.20 5.09 11.91
CA HIS A 36 -0.11 5.27 12.86
C HIS A 36 -0.64 5.28 14.30
N GLY A 37 -0.01 4.50 15.18
CA GLY A 37 -0.38 4.35 16.59
C GLY A 37 -1.66 3.53 16.84
N THR A 38 -2.28 2.98 15.80
CA THR A 38 -3.45 2.11 15.97
C THR A 38 -3.06 0.67 16.33
N ARG A 39 -3.98 -0.11 16.90
CA ARG A 39 -3.73 -1.50 17.32
C ARG A 39 -3.49 -2.47 16.14
N HIS A 40 -4.07 -2.20 14.97
CA HIS A 40 -4.10 -3.12 13.84
C HIS A 40 -3.83 -2.38 12.53
N ARG A 41 -3.43 -3.14 11.49
CA ARG A 41 -3.27 -2.62 10.11
C ARG A 41 -2.18 -1.54 9.98
N HIS A 42 -1.05 -1.76 10.66
CA HIS A 42 0.12 -0.87 10.64
C HIS A 42 0.67 -0.60 9.25
N VAL A 43 0.64 -1.61 8.38
CA VAL A 43 1.14 -1.53 7.00
C VAL A 43 0.21 -2.33 6.09
N THR A 44 0.00 -1.84 4.88
CA THR A 44 -0.69 -2.58 3.82
C THR A 44 0.16 -2.68 2.58
N ILE A 45 0.17 -3.86 1.96
CA ILE A 45 1.02 -4.18 0.82
C ILE A 45 0.13 -4.67 -0.34
N GLN A 46 0.55 -4.38 -1.57
CA GLN A 46 -0.01 -4.92 -2.80
C GLN A 46 1.09 -5.24 -3.81
N SER A 47 0.79 -6.10 -4.78
CA SER A 47 1.71 -6.48 -5.85
C SER A 47 1.34 -5.77 -7.14
N ARG A 48 2.33 -5.13 -7.79
CA ARG A 48 2.16 -4.52 -9.11
C ARG A 48 1.76 -5.57 -10.16
N GLU A 49 2.38 -6.75 -10.11
CA GLU A 49 2.04 -7.87 -11.00
C GLU A 49 0.55 -8.26 -10.90
N LEU A 50 0.00 -8.32 -9.68
CA LEU A 50 -1.42 -8.60 -9.49
C LEU A 50 -2.32 -7.46 -9.98
N LEU A 51 -1.88 -6.21 -9.85
CA LEU A 51 -2.60 -5.06 -10.39
C LEU A 51 -2.58 -5.04 -11.92
N GLU A 52 -1.48 -5.43 -12.55
CA GLU A 52 -1.36 -5.55 -14.00
C GLU A 52 -2.28 -6.65 -14.55
N ARG A 53 -2.36 -7.82 -13.87
CA ARG A 53 -3.33 -8.87 -14.19
C ARG A 53 -4.77 -8.37 -14.09
N ALA A 54 -5.11 -7.71 -12.97
CA ALA A 54 -6.44 -7.13 -12.78
C ALA A 54 -6.77 -6.04 -13.81
N ALA A 55 -5.78 -5.23 -14.21
CA ALA A 55 -5.95 -4.23 -15.26
C ALA A 55 -6.24 -4.86 -16.63
N ALA A 56 -5.61 -5.99 -16.95
CA ALA A 56 -5.90 -6.76 -18.16
C ALA A 56 -7.34 -7.31 -18.15
N ASP A 57 -7.78 -7.86 -17.01
CA ASP A 57 -9.14 -8.38 -16.85
C ASP A 57 -10.22 -7.29 -16.94
N LEU A 58 -9.92 -6.08 -16.42
CA LEU A 58 -10.85 -4.94 -16.42
C LEU A 58 -10.79 -4.08 -17.70
N GLY A 59 -9.77 -4.29 -18.55
CA GLY A 59 -9.57 -3.52 -19.78
C GLY A 59 -9.12 -2.07 -19.57
N HIS A 60 -8.63 -1.70 -18.38
CA HIS A 60 -8.09 -0.36 -18.12
C HIS A 60 -6.98 -0.38 -17.05
N PRO A 61 -6.02 0.56 -17.08
CA PRO A 61 -4.96 0.62 -16.08
C PRO A 61 -5.50 0.91 -14.67
N ILE A 62 -4.81 0.39 -13.66
CA ILE A 62 -5.09 0.69 -12.25
C ILE A 62 -3.96 1.55 -11.70
N ASP A 63 -4.30 2.76 -11.26
CA ASP A 63 -3.38 3.62 -10.53
C ASP A 63 -3.14 3.06 -9.13
N VAL A 64 -1.89 2.70 -8.84
CA VAL A 64 -1.44 2.16 -7.56
C VAL A 64 -1.79 3.08 -6.38
N GLY A 65 -1.76 4.41 -6.56
CA GLY A 65 -2.08 5.37 -5.50
C GLY A 65 -3.56 5.37 -5.14
N ARG A 66 -4.44 5.09 -6.12
CA ARG A 66 -5.90 5.07 -5.90
C ARG A 66 -6.38 3.85 -5.11
N THR A 67 -5.57 2.80 -5.01
CA THR A 67 -5.85 1.61 -4.19
C THR A 67 -5.76 1.86 -2.68
N ARG A 68 -5.09 2.96 -2.27
CA ARG A 68 -4.85 3.34 -0.87
C ARG A 68 -4.11 2.28 -0.04
N ARG A 69 -3.22 1.52 -0.68
CA ARG A 69 -2.24 0.63 -0.02
C ARG A 69 -0.93 1.35 0.20
N ASN A 70 -0.19 1.01 1.25
CA ASN A 70 1.03 1.74 1.60
C ASN A 70 2.19 1.39 0.70
N LEU A 71 2.42 0.10 0.47
CA LEU A 71 3.57 -0.38 -0.30
C LEU A 71 3.07 -1.13 -1.53
N THR A 72 3.62 -0.77 -2.69
CA THR A 72 3.51 -1.58 -3.90
C THR A 72 4.85 -2.27 -4.12
N VAL A 73 4.83 -3.58 -4.29
CA VAL A 73 6.02 -4.37 -4.65
C VAL A 73 6.02 -4.77 -6.12
N ASP A 74 7.21 -5.03 -6.67
CA ASP A 74 7.40 -5.35 -8.08
C ASP A 74 6.67 -6.62 -8.54
N ALA A 75 6.71 -7.68 -7.74
CA ALA A 75 6.13 -9.00 -8.04
C ALA A 75 5.82 -9.79 -6.77
N GLY A 76 5.09 -10.89 -6.94
CA GLY A 76 4.83 -11.89 -5.90
C GLY A 76 3.38 -11.93 -5.42
N GLU A 77 3.01 -13.08 -4.84
CA GLU A 77 1.72 -13.26 -4.18
C GLU A 77 1.76 -12.66 -2.78
N ILE A 78 0.82 -11.75 -2.51
CA ILE A 78 0.65 -11.17 -1.18
C ILE A 78 -0.29 -12.08 -0.39
N PRO A 79 0.13 -12.63 0.77
CA PRO A 79 -0.73 -13.46 1.58
C PRO A 79 -2.02 -12.72 1.94
N THR A 80 -3.16 -13.35 1.67
CA THR A 80 -4.50 -12.81 1.96
C THR A 80 -5.12 -13.40 3.21
N ARG A 81 -4.54 -14.49 3.74
CA ARG A 81 -4.94 -15.11 5.01
C ARG A 81 -4.17 -14.46 6.16
N PRO A 82 -4.85 -14.10 7.26
CA PRO A 82 -4.16 -13.78 8.51
C PRO A 82 -3.24 -14.93 8.93
N GLY A 83 -2.07 -14.59 9.47
CA GLY A 83 -1.19 -15.54 10.16
C GLY A 83 -1.68 -15.82 11.57
#